data_AF-A0A660SPS2-F1
#
_entry.id   AF-A0A660SPS2-F1
#
_cell.length_a   1.000
_cell.length_b   1.000
_cell.length_c   1.000
_cell.angle_alpha   90.00
_cell.angle_beta   90.00
_cell.angle_gamma   90.00
#
_symmetry.space_group_name_H-M   'P 1'
#
loop_
_entity.id
_entity.type
_entity.pdbx_description
1 polymer ?
#
loop_
_entity_poly.entity_id
_entity_poly.type
_entity_poly.pdbx_seq_one_letter_code
_entity_poly.pdbx_strand_id
1 'polypeptide(L)'
;TSRIDWFFGDERAVSPESPDSNFRMQMETLLKPLDVQPKQIHRIPGELGASRAAGEYNLLLKEFFAGPPAFDLILLGLGPDGHTASLFPGSKALSIGKVPVVGTGTAPLKPLVERITLTLPAINAAGNVVFFTGRTGKETVIEHLCSTADFSPGEKIYPFESVKPEAGPALWFIYRNST
;
A
#
# COMPACT_ATOMS: atom_id res chain seq x y z
N THR A 1 -3.38 -13.87 22.34
CA THR A 1 -3.19 -12.57 21.65
C THR A 1 -3.83 -12.58 20.26
N SER A 2 -5.08 -13.05 20.11
CA SER A 2 -5.62 -13.58 18.84
C SER A 2 -6.78 -12.76 18.23
N ARG A 3 -6.56 -11.53 17.77
CA ARG A 3 -7.60 -10.74 17.08
C ARG A 3 -7.09 -9.83 15.95
N ILE A 4 -5.92 -10.12 15.38
CA ILE A 4 -5.35 -9.29 14.30
C ILE A 4 -5.11 -10.17 13.08
N ASP A 5 -5.67 -9.76 11.95
CA ASP A 5 -5.42 -10.33 10.63
C ASP A 5 -4.54 -9.37 9.83
N TRP A 6 -3.49 -9.91 9.21
CA TRP A 6 -2.44 -9.15 8.54
C TRP A 6 -2.60 -9.28 7.03
N PHE A 7 -2.85 -8.15 6.39
CA PHE A 7 -2.99 -8.02 4.94
C PHE A 7 -1.87 -7.15 4.36
N PHE A 8 -1.71 -7.21 3.05
CA PHE A 8 -0.65 -6.51 2.33
C PHE A 8 -1.27 -5.46 1.41
N GLY A 9 -0.85 -4.21 1.56
CA GLY A 9 -1.33 -3.10 0.74
C GLY A 9 -0.85 -3.19 -0.72
N ASP A 10 0.35 -3.72 -0.93
CA ASP A 10 0.92 -4.00 -2.25
C ASP A 10 2.01 -5.08 -2.17
N GLU A 11 2.37 -5.64 -3.32
CA GLU A 11 3.43 -6.63 -3.46
C GLU A 11 4.08 -6.58 -4.86
N ARG A 12 5.32 -7.03 -4.95
CA ARG A 12 6.09 -7.22 -6.18
C ARG A 12 5.69 -8.56 -6.79
N ALA A 13 5.50 -8.59 -8.11
CA ALA A 13 5.22 -9.83 -8.83
C ALA A 13 6.48 -10.71 -8.96
N VAL A 14 6.93 -11.27 -7.83
CA VAL A 14 8.15 -12.08 -7.68
C VAL A 14 7.88 -13.24 -6.72
N SER A 15 8.81 -14.20 -6.63
CA SER A 15 8.69 -15.29 -5.64
C SER A 15 8.68 -14.74 -4.20
N PRO A 16 7.97 -15.39 -3.26
CA PRO A 16 7.92 -14.98 -1.86
C PRO A 16 9.28 -15.12 -1.14
N GLU A 17 10.26 -15.79 -1.73
CA GLU A 17 11.64 -15.88 -1.25
C GLU A 17 12.55 -14.81 -1.86
N SER A 18 12.06 -14.04 -2.84
CA SER A 18 12.82 -12.96 -3.45
C SER A 18 13.22 -11.89 -2.42
N PRO A 19 14.45 -11.35 -2.46
CA PRO A 19 14.82 -10.21 -1.63
C PRO A 19 13.95 -8.96 -1.89
N ASP A 20 13.27 -8.91 -3.04
CA ASP A 20 12.37 -7.82 -3.42
C ASP A 20 10.91 -8.02 -2.94
N SER A 21 10.57 -9.14 -2.30
CA SER A 21 9.21 -9.40 -1.80
C SER A 21 8.91 -8.62 -0.51
N ASN A 22 7.78 -7.90 -0.51
CA ASN A 22 7.23 -7.28 0.70
C ASN A 22 6.87 -8.35 1.74
N PHE A 23 6.27 -9.47 1.32
CA PHE A 23 5.98 -10.61 2.19
C PHE A 23 7.24 -11.12 2.89
N ARG A 24 8.33 -11.37 2.16
CA ARG A 24 9.59 -11.80 2.76
C ARG A 24 10.09 -10.80 3.81
N MET A 25 10.18 -9.53 3.42
CA MET A 25 10.68 -8.47 4.29
C MET A 25 9.85 -8.36 5.57
N GLN A 26 8.52 -8.37 5.47
CA GLN A 26 7.63 -8.27 6.63
C GLN A 26 7.67 -9.54 7.50
N MET A 27 7.81 -10.72 6.90
CA MET A 27 8.01 -11.96 7.64
C MET A 27 9.28 -11.92 8.49
N GLU A 28 10.38 -11.44 7.93
CA GLU A 28 11.69 -11.37 8.61
C GLU A 28 11.73 -10.27 9.69
N THR A 29 11.11 -9.13 9.43
CA THR A 29 11.28 -7.93 10.28
C THR A 29 10.16 -7.70 11.29
N LEU A 30 8.98 -8.29 11.09
CA LEU A 30 7.79 -8.00 11.90
C LEU A 30 7.02 -9.26 12.30
N LEU A 31 6.54 -10.04 11.33
CA LEU A 31 5.55 -11.08 11.58
C LEU A 31 6.12 -12.30 12.32
N LYS A 32 7.33 -12.76 11.97
CA LYS A 32 8.01 -13.83 12.75
C LYS A 32 8.44 -13.34 14.14
N PRO A 33 9.10 -12.17 14.31
CA PRO A 33 9.42 -11.65 15.63
C PRO A 33 8.23 -11.52 16.58
N LEU A 34 7.04 -11.24 16.04
CA LEU A 34 5.79 -11.14 16.81
C LEU A 34 5.05 -12.49 17.00
N ASP A 35 5.61 -13.59 16.52
CA ASP A 35 4.99 -14.93 16.57
C ASP A 35 3.55 -14.96 16.01
N VAL A 36 3.34 -14.26 14.89
CA VAL A 36 2.02 -14.21 14.22
C VAL A 36 1.71 -15.58 13.61
N GLN A 37 0.52 -16.12 13.90
CA GLN A 37 0.12 -17.43 13.38
C GLN A 37 -0.09 -17.37 11.86
N PRO A 38 0.34 -18.38 11.08
CA PRO A 38 0.20 -18.39 9.62
C PRO A 38 -1.22 -18.14 9.12
N LYS A 39 -2.25 -18.62 9.83
CA LYS A 39 -3.66 -18.44 9.46
C LYS A 39 -4.14 -16.98 9.55
N GLN A 40 -3.40 -16.11 10.22
CA GLN A 40 -3.68 -14.68 10.37
C GLN A 40 -2.92 -13.85 9.33
N ILE A 41 -2.14 -14.47 8.44
CA ILE A 41 -1.30 -13.78 7.46
C ILE A 41 -1.85 -14.03 6.06
N HIS A 42 -2.37 -12.97 5.45
CA HIS A 42 -3.06 -13.00 4.17
C HIS A 42 -2.19 -12.35 3.11
N ARG A 43 -1.18 -13.09 2.62
CA ARG A 43 -0.20 -12.58 1.64
C ARG A 43 -0.79 -12.46 0.23
N ILE A 44 -0.23 -11.55 -0.57
CA ILE A 44 -0.45 -11.51 -2.01
C ILE A 44 0.45 -12.58 -2.67
N PRO A 45 -0.08 -13.47 -3.54
CA PRO A 45 0.71 -14.50 -4.20
C PRO A 45 1.46 -13.97 -5.42
N GLY A 46 2.47 -13.10 -5.18
CA GLY A 46 3.23 -12.39 -6.21
C GLY A 46 3.88 -13.30 -7.27
N GLU A 47 4.19 -14.55 -6.93
CA GLU A 47 4.77 -15.54 -7.83
C GLU A 47 3.87 -15.91 -9.01
N LEU A 48 2.57 -15.59 -8.94
CA LEU A 48 1.60 -15.88 -10.00
C LEU A 48 1.60 -14.82 -11.12
N GLY A 49 2.40 -13.75 -10.99
CA GLY A 49 2.35 -12.60 -11.87
C GLY A 49 1.21 -11.64 -11.51
N ALA A 50 1.35 -10.36 -11.87
CA ALA A 50 0.53 -9.29 -11.28
C ALA A 50 -0.97 -9.45 -11.51
N SER A 51 -1.39 -9.82 -12.72
CA SER A 51 -2.82 -9.96 -13.05
C SER A 51 -3.47 -11.12 -12.29
N ARG A 52 -2.82 -12.29 -12.24
CA ARG A 52 -3.38 -13.46 -11.57
C ARG A 52 -3.35 -13.29 -10.06
N ALA A 53 -2.24 -12.81 -9.51
CA ALA A 53 -2.09 -12.53 -8.10
C ALA A 53 -3.15 -11.55 -7.58
N ALA A 54 -3.47 -10.49 -8.34
CA ALA A 54 -4.56 -9.58 -8.00
C ALA A 54 -5.93 -10.27 -8.00
N GLY A 55 -6.18 -11.16 -8.95
CA GLY A 55 -7.42 -11.96 -9.00
C GLY A 55 -7.58 -12.84 -7.76
N GLU A 56 -6.55 -13.61 -7.41
CA GLU A 56 -6.54 -14.46 -6.21
C GLU A 56 -6.71 -13.63 -4.93
N TYR A 57 -6.05 -12.47 -4.84
CA TYR A 57 -6.17 -11.63 -3.67
C TYR A 57 -7.56 -11.00 -3.54
N ASN A 58 -8.20 -10.60 -4.64
CA ASN A 58 -9.59 -10.15 -4.61
C ASN A 58 -10.56 -11.26 -4.14
N LEU A 59 -10.32 -12.52 -4.53
CA LEU A 59 -11.12 -13.66 -4.04
C LEU A 59 -10.94 -13.86 -2.53
N LEU A 60 -9.70 -13.80 -2.05
CA LEU A 60 -9.38 -13.88 -0.62
C LEU A 60 -10.10 -12.77 0.16
N LEU A 61 -10.01 -11.51 -0.30
CA LEU A 61 -10.67 -10.39 0.37
C LEU A 61 -12.20 -10.56 0.37
N LYS A 62 -12.78 -11.06 -0.72
CA LYS A 62 -14.23 -11.32 -0.81
C LYS A 62 -14.68 -12.44 0.13
N GLU A 63 -13.84 -13.45 0.37
CA GLU A 63 -14.14 -14.54 1.30
C GLU A 63 -14.03 -14.08 2.76
N PHE A 64 -13.02 -13.26 3.05
CA PHE A 64 -12.78 -12.75 4.41
C PHE A 64 -13.81 -11.69 4.83
N PHE A 65 -14.12 -10.73 3.96
CA PHE A 65 -15.03 -9.64 4.25
C PHE A 65 -16.46 -9.96 3.78
N ALA A 66 -17.46 -9.71 4.63
CA ALA A 66 -18.88 -9.88 4.29
C ALA A 66 -19.44 -8.82 3.30
N GLY A 67 -18.56 -8.02 2.67
CA GLY A 67 -18.89 -6.87 1.83
C GLY A 67 -17.62 -6.27 1.19
N PRO A 68 -17.66 -5.01 0.70
CA PRO A 68 -16.46 -4.31 0.29
C PRO A 68 -15.39 -4.36 1.40
N PRO A 69 -14.10 -4.59 1.08
CA PRO A 69 -13.06 -4.65 2.09
C PRO A 69 -12.98 -3.35 2.88
N ALA A 70 -13.04 -3.46 4.21
CA ALA A 70 -12.92 -2.35 5.14
C ALA A 70 -11.89 -2.73 6.20
N PHE A 71 -10.66 -2.24 6.03
CA PHE A 71 -9.55 -2.50 6.94
C PHE A 71 -9.62 -1.55 8.14
N ASP A 72 -9.32 -2.01 9.36
CA ASP A 72 -9.27 -1.13 10.52
C ASP A 72 -8.15 -0.08 10.41
N LEU A 73 -7.01 -0.50 9.87
CA LEU A 73 -5.79 0.28 9.71
C LEU A 73 -5.01 -0.16 8.47
N ILE A 74 -4.58 0.81 7.65
CA ILE A 74 -3.60 0.59 6.59
C ILE A 74 -2.34 1.42 6.90
N LEU A 75 -1.19 0.75 6.89
CA LEU A 75 0.12 1.40 6.95
C LEU A 75 0.66 1.62 5.53
N LEU A 76 1.00 2.87 5.21
CA LEU A 76 1.49 3.27 3.90
C LEU A 76 2.88 3.88 3.98
N GLY A 77 3.71 3.54 3.01
CA GLY A 77 4.93 4.28 2.72
C GLY A 77 4.66 5.49 1.82
N LEU A 78 5.67 6.36 1.70
CA LEU A 78 5.70 7.45 0.72
C LEU A 78 6.94 7.31 -0.13
N GLY A 79 6.79 7.32 -1.45
CA GLY A 79 7.87 7.33 -2.42
C GLY A 79 8.46 8.73 -2.67
N PRO A 80 9.67 8.81 -3.26
CA PRO A 80 10.31 10.09 -3.60
C PRO A 80 9.61 10.86 -4.73
N ASP A 81 8.72 10.20 -5.47
CA ASP A 81 7.83 10.76 -6.50
C ASP A 81 6.38 10.88 -5.99
N GLY A 82 6.15 10.74 -4.68
CA GLY A 82 4.83 10.82 -4.06
C GLY A 82 3.94 9.59 -4.26
N HIS A 83 4.45 8.49 -4.83
CA HIS A 83 3.71 7.23 -4.86
C HIS A 83 3.46 6.68 -3.46
N THR A 84 2.42 5.88 -3.33
CA THR A 84 2.15 5.07 -2.13
C THR A 84 1.57 3.74 -2.54
N ALA A 85 1.75 2.69 -1.73
CA ALA A 85 1.56 1.32 -2.18
C ALA A 85 2.29 1.13 -3.52
N SER A 86 1.62 0.60 -4.55
CA SER A 86 2.11 0.65 -5.93
C SER A 86 1.26 1.55 -6.84
N LEU A 87 0.76 2.67 -6.29
CA LEU A 87 0.05 3.73 -6.98
C LEU A 87 1.02 4.84 -7.40
N PHE A 88 1.62 4.68 -8.59
CA PHE A 88 2.61 5.62 -9.14
C PHE A 88 1.97 6.79 -9.91
N PRO A 89 2.65 7.95 -10.01
CA PRO A 89 2.22 9.04 -10.88
C PRO A 89 1.95 8.55 -12.31
N GLY A 90 0.80 8.94 -12.87
CA GLY A 90 0.38 8.54 -14.23
C GLY A 90 -0.04 7.08 -14.40
N SER A 91 -0.01 6.26 -13.35
CA SER A 91 -0.45 4.86 -13.43
C SER A 91 -1.95 4.75 -13.65
N LYS A 92 -2.36 3.79 -14.51
CA LYS A 92 -3.79 3.43 -14.69
C LYS A 92 -4.44 2.95 -13.39
N ALA A 93 -3.67 2.47 -12.41
CA ALA A 93 -4.20 2.05 -11.12
C ALA A 93 -4.91 3.19 -10.35
N LEU A 94 -4.53 4.45 -10.61
CA LEU A 94 -5.13 5.63 -9.97
C LEU A 94 -6.59 5.87 -10.39
N SER A 95 -7.02 5.36 -11.54
CA SER A 95 -8.38 5.54 -12.06
C SER A 95 -9.29 4.33 -11.83
N ILE A 96 -8.81 3.30 -11.13
CA ILE A 96 -9.60 2.10 -10.84
C ILE A 96 -10.55 2.35 -9.67
N GLY A 97 -11.85 2.34 -9.96
CA GLY A 97 -12.91 2.62 -8.96
C GLY A 97 -13.76 1.42 -8.51
N LYS A 98 -13.59 0.22 -9.11
CA LYS A 98 -14.58 -0.87 -8.99
C LYS A 98 -14.08 -2.16 -8.36
N VAL A 99 -12.77 -2.33 -8.23
CA VAL A 99 -12.17 -3.55 -7.67
C VAL A 99 -11.17 -3.19 -6.56
N PRO A 100 -11.11 -3.95 -5.45
CA PRO A 100 -10.21 -3.63 -4.35
C PRO A 100 -8.72 -3.72 -4.67
N VAL A 101 -8.34 -4.69 -5.52
CA VAL A 101 -6.93 -4.98 -5.84
C VAL A 101 -6.75 -5.04 -7.35
N VAL A 102 -5.62 -4.53 -7.86
CA VAL A 102 -5.23 -4.65 -9.27
C VAL A 102 -3.77 -5.05 -9.43
N GLY A 103 -3.51 -5.79 -10.51
CA GLY A 103 -2.17 -5.90 -11.08
C GLY A 103 -1.86 -4.64 -11.90
N THR A 104 -0.64 -4.16 -11.79
CA THR A 104 -0.10 -3.03 -12.54
C THR A 104 1.03 -3.51 -13.43
N GLY A 105 1.38 -2.72 -14.44
CA GLY A 105 2.58 -3.00 -15.24
C GLY A 105 3.87 -2.79 -14.45
N THR A 106 5.00 -2.92 -15.15
CA THR A 106 6.32 -2.68 -14.56
C THR A 106 6.40 -1.28 -13.93
N ALA A 107 6.71 -1.23 -12.63
CA ALA A 107 6.88 0.03 -11.91
C ALA A 107 8.06 0.84 -12.49
N PRO A 108 7.98 2.18 -12.50
CA PRO A 108 9.06 3.04 -13.00
C PRO A 108 10.27 3.13 -12.06
N LEU A 109 10.20 2.49 -10.88
CA LEU A 109 11.26 2.47 -9.88
C LEU A 109 11.70 1.03 -9.58
N LYS A 110 12.99 0.88 -9.23
CA LYS A 110 13.56 -0.42 -8.86
C LYS A 110 12.80 -1.03 -7.66
N PRO A 111 12.64 -2.37 -7.62
CA PRO A 111 12.93 -3.33 -8.68
C PRO A 111 11.98 -3.18 -9.87
N LEU A 112 12.49 -3.22 -11.10
CA LEU A 112 11.71 -3.02 -12.34
C LEU A 112 10.90 -4.29 -12.68
N VAL A 113 9.89 -4.56 -11.87
CA VAL A 113 8.95 -5.67 -12.04
C VAL A 113 7.52 -5.16 -11.89
N GLU A 114 6.55 -5.96 -12.34
CA GLU A 114 5.14 -5.66 -12.14
C GLU A 114 4.78 -5.61 -10.64
N ARG A 115 3.68 -4.94 -10.31
CA ARG A 115 3.20 -4.81 -8.92
C ARG A 115 1.73 -5.21 -8.81
N ILE A 116 1.35 -5.64 -7.63
CA ILE A 116 -0.04 -5.83 -7.20
C ILE A 116 -0.31 -4.77 -6.14
N THR A 117 -1.44 -4.09 -6.18
CA THR A 117 -1.76 -3.01 -5.24
C THR A 117 -3.23 -2.98 -4.87
N LEU A 118 -3.50 -2.60 -3.63
CA LEU A 118 -4.80 -2.03 -3.28
C LEU A 118 -5.05 -0.78 -4.12
N THR A 119 -6.30 -0.60 -4.52
CA THR A 119 -6.79 0.58 -5.23
C THR A 119 -7.15 1.69 -4.25
N LEU A 120 -7.27 2.93 -4.75
CA LEU A 120 -7.66 4.06 -3.92
C LEU A 120 -8.99 3.85 -3.17
N PRO A 121 -10.07 3.30 -3.78
CA PRO A 121 -11.29 2.99 -3.04
C PRO A 121 -11.05 2.01 -1.87
N ALA A 122 -10.24 0.97 -2.04
CA ALA A 122 -9.96 0.02 -0.97
C ALA A 122 -9.13 0.64 0.16
N ILE A 123 -8.18 1.52 -0.19
CA ILE A 123 -7.39 2.26 0.79
C ILE A 123 -8.28 3.26 1.56
N ASN A 124 -9.13 4.00 0.85
CA ASN A 124 -9.97 5.04 1.44
C ASN A 124 -11.17 4.47 2.23
N ALA A 125 -11.55 3.22 2.00
CA ALA A 125 -12.54 2.51 2.82
C ALA A 125 -12.00 2.08 4.20
N ALA A 126 -10.70 2.23 4.46
CA ALA A 126 -10.12 1.89 5.75
C ALA A 126 -10.60 2.84 6.87
N GLY A 127 -10.73 2.31 8.08
CA GLY A 127 -11.04 3.08 9.28
C GLY A 127 -9.98 4.15 9.56
N ASN A 128 -8.70 3.79 9.40
CA ASN A 128 -7.58 4.72 9.52
C ASN A 128 -6.50 4.41 8.47
N VAL A 129 -5.84 5.45 7.99
CA VAL A 129 -4.62 5.30 7.17
C VAL A 129 -3.47 6.05 7.84
N VAL A 130 -2.34 5.37 7.98
CA VAL A 130 -1.13 5.94 8.56
C VAL A 130 -0.02 5.91 7.53
N PHE A 131 0.48 7.09 7.17
CA PHE A 131 1.74 7.21 6.45
C PHE A 131 2.90 7.18 7.43
N PHE A 132 3.84 6.27 7.22
CA PHE A 132 5.07 6.16 8.01
C PHE A 132 6.29 6.25 7.08
N THR A 133 7.04 7.35 7.14
CA THR A 133 8.11 7.61 6.16
C THR A 133 9.24 8.47 6.73
N GLY A 134 10.45 8.20 6.25
CA GLY A 134 11.64 9.01 6.55
C GLY A 134 11.81 10.16 5.56
N ARG A 135 12.31 11.31 6.04
CA ARG A 135 12.47 12.53 5.23
C ARG A 135 13.54 12.44 4.13
N THR A 136 14.62 11.72 4.37
CA THR A 136 15.77 11.66 3.45
C THR A 136 15.36 11.14 2.08
N GLY A 137 15.71 11.89 1.03
CA GLY A 137 15.43 11.58 -0.37
C GLY A 137 13.98 11.84 -0.79
N LYS A 138 13.17 12.46 0.07
CA LYS A 138 11.75 12.80 -0.18
C LYS A 138 11.45 14.25 0.23
N GLU A 139 12.47 15.08 0.34
CA GLU A 139 12.40 16.45 0.85
C GLU A 139 11.37 17.26 0.07
N THR A 140 11.44 17.24 -1.26
CA THR A 140 10.50 17.95 -2.14
C THR A 140 9.05 17.51 -1.91
N VAL A 141 8.79 16.21 -1.86
CA VAL A 141 7.43 15.67 -1.67
C VAL A 141 6.89 16.00 -0.29
N ILE A 142 7.73 15.94 0.74
CA ILE A 142 7.35 16.29 2.12
C ILE A 142 7.16 17.80 2.27
N GLU A 143 7.97 18.63 1.63
CA GLU A 143 7.78 20.08 1.61
C GLU A 143 6.48 20.47 0.89
N HIS A 144 6.14 19.78 -0.20
CA HIS A 144 4.84 19.91 -0.85
C HIS A 144 3.69 19.52 0.09
N LEU A 145 3.79 18.36 0.75
CA LEU A 145 2.81 17.91 1.74
C LEU A 145 2.64 18.92 2.89
N CYS A 146 3.72 19.51 3.39
CA CYS A 146 3.65 20.47 4.50
C CYS A 146 3.21 21.88 4.10
N SER A 147 3.45 22.29 2.84
CA SER A 147 3.08 23.63 2.35
C SER A 147 1.62 23.73 1.91
N THR A 148 0.97 22.59 1.66
CA THR A 148 -0.43 22.50 1.25
C THR A 148 -1.35 22.36 2.47
N ALA A 149 -1.54 23.45 3.22
CA ALA A 149 -2.48 23.48 4.35
C ALA A 149 -3.95 23.21 3.94
N ASP A 150 -4.27 23.38 2.66
CA ASP A 150 -5.56 23.05 2.06
C ASP A 150 -5.31 22.38 0.71
N PHE A 151 -5.65 21.09 0.56
CA PHE A 151 -5.69 20.42 -0.74
C PHE A 151 -6.75 21.11 -1.62
N SER A 152 -6.32 22.15 -2.32
CA SER A 152 -7.14 22.87 -3.28
C SER A 152 -7.58 21.88 -4.37
N PRO A 153 -8.79 22.03 -4.95
CA PRO A 153 -9.31 21.16 -6.01
C PRO A 153 -8.60 21.33 -7.37
N GLY A 154 -7.29 21.63 -7.37
CA GLY A 154 -6.44 21.68 -8.56
C GLY A 154 -5.98 20.29 -9.01
N GLU A 155 -5.11 20.27 -10.03
CA GLU A 155 -4.49 19.04 -10.53
C GLU A 155 -3.65 18.39 -9.42
N LYS A 156 -4.02 17.16 -9.04
CA LYS A 156 -3.25 16.40 -8.05
C LYS A 156 -1.90 16.05 -8.65
N ILE A 157 -0.84 16.54 -8.03
CA ILE A 157 0.53 16.34 -8.47
C ILE A 157 1.01 14.95 -8.06
N TYR A 158 0.57 14.49 -6.88
CA TYR A 158 1.06 13.24 -6.30
C TYR A 158 -0.04 12.25 -5.94
N PRO A 159 0.20 10.93 -6.14
CA PRO A 159 -0.74 9.88 -5.76
C PRO A 159 -1.25 9.94 -4.32
N PHE A 160 -0.38 10.25 -3.35
CA PHE A 160 -0.77 10.31 -1.94
C PHE A 160 -1.90 11.33 -1.66
N GLU A 161 -2.05 12.37 -2.48
CA GLU A 161 -3.11 13.39 -2.34
C GLU A 161 -4.51 12.82 -2.62
N SER A 162 -4.57 11.61 -3.19
CA SER A 162 -5.82 10.86 -3.39
C SER A 162 -6.16 9.91 -2.27
N VAL A 163 -5.28 9.76 -1.27
CA VAL A 163 -5.57 8.98 -0.06
C VAL A 163 -6.32 9.89 0.91
N LYS A 164 -7.64 9.69 0.97
CA LYS A 164 -8.60 10.44 1.79
C LYS A 164 -9.57 9.43 2.41
N PRO A 165 -9.21 8.82 3.55
CA PRO A 165 -10.05 7.82 4.18
C PRO A 165 -11.42 8.41 4.55
N GLU A 166 -12.49 7.65 4.34
CA GLU A 166 -13.87 8.15 4.50
C GLU A 166 -14.31 8.16 5.97
N ALA A 167 -13.82 7.20 6.75
CA ALA A 167 -14.25 7.00 8.14
C ALA A 167 -13.35 7.70 9.18
N GLY A 168 -12.10 7.99 8.84
CA GLY A 168 -11.11 8.52 9.78
C GLY A 168 -9.99 9.31 9.11
N PRO A 169 -8.99 9.77 9.87
CA PRO A 169 -7.92 10.61 9.33
C PRO A 169 -6.88 9.81 8.55
N ALA A 170 -6.20 10.50 7.63
CA ALA A 170 -4.87 10.12 7.17
C ALA A 170 -3.83 10.75 8.13
N LEU A 171 -3.19 9.92 8.96
CA LEU A 171 -2.17 10.36 9.92
C LEU A 171 -0.78 10.25 9.31
N TRP A 172 0.09 11.21 9.61
CA TRP A 172 1.44 11.27 9.04
C TRP A 172 2.51 11.22 10.13
N PHE A 173 3.35 10.18 10.09
CA PHE A 173 4.54 10.02 10.91
C PHE A 173 5.77 10.19 10.03
N ILE A 174 6.36 11.39 10.08
CA ILE A 174 7.54 11.75 9.31
C ILE A 174 8.74 11.81 10.24
N TYR A 175 9.62 10.83 10.17
CA TYR A 175 10.82 10.79 11.01
C TYR A 175 12.04 11.39 10.29
N ARG A 176 12.89 12.04 11.08
CA ARG A 176 14.22 12.47 10.63
C ARG A 176 15.17 11.31 10.87
N ASN A 177 15.90 10.89 9.84
CA ASN A 177 17.04 10.00 10.08
C ASN A 177 18.05 10.78 10.93
N SER A 178 18.45 10.24 12.07
CA SER A 178 19.62 10.72 12.80
C SER A 178 20.84 10.47 11.92
N THR A 179 21.53 11.55 11.57
CA THR A 179 22.87 11.53 10.93
C THR A 179 23.88 10.83 11.82
#